data_AF-A0A975IXT6-F1
#
_entry.id   AF-A0A975IXT6-F1
#
_cell.length_a   1.000
_cell.length_b   1.000
_cell.length_c   1.000
_cell.angle_alpha   90.00
_cell.angle_beta   90.00
_cell.angle_gamma   90.00
#
_symmetry.space_group_name_H-M   'P 1'
#
loop_
_entity.id
_entity.type
_entity.pdbx_description
1 polymer ?
#
loop_
_entity_poly.entity_id
_entity_poly.type
_entity_poly.pdbx_seq_one_letter_code
_entity_poly.pdbx_strand_id
1 'polypeptide(L)'
;MTAYFIRRLLLIPPTLVGITLLVFLIMRKAPGGPMEQSMSRLLGGEGKRTRAESGFSLKPAQVLEQEEKYNRDKPLMVAYFEWLGLKPRDLEKTGVEIPVGQKEAIIPVPATVFEAKVTLKDDGSAILEPVKDADLTGWKVRIRTPQEQAERWEKWLQGVPLRSEIGYRAVLYREGYDGLLQGSLGSSSKYQDPVWQMIVNRIPVSIYFGIISLIATYGICVPLGIVKAIKHRTWLDNLTSAAVFAGYAVPGYALGSLMVVFLGAKLGWFPIRGFTGDNFESLTLAGKIKDLYQHTAMPAICYLVGSFALTTMLMKNSLMDNLAADYVRTATAKGVSFPSAVFRHAFRNSLIPIATTFGNNVSLLVAGSMLIERVFDINGFGLLQFNAILERDEPLMMGVLFISSTLLLIGNILSDLCVALVDPRVTFK
;
A
#
# COMPACT_ATOMS: atom_id res chain seq x y z
N MET A 1 -24.56 11.50 -18.02
CA MET A 1 -23.16 11.90 -17.79
C MET A 1 -22.92 12.37 -16.36
N THR A 2 -23.34 13.56 -15.95
CA THR A 2 -23.12 14.05 -14.56
C THR A 2 -23.69 13.12 -13.50
N ALA A 3 -24.93 12.65 -13.68
CA ALA A 3 -25.56 11.69 -12.76
C ALA A 3 -24.77 10.37 -12.63
N TYR A 4 -24.17 9.89 -13.72
CA TYR A 4 -23.33 8.69 -13.70
C TYR A 4 -22.05 8.91 -12.88
N PHE A 5 -21.32 10.00 -13.15
CA PHE A 5 -20.11 10.33 -12.41
C PHE A 5 -20.40 10.57 -10.92
N ILE A 6 -21.51 11.23 -10.59
CA ILE A 6 -21.95 11.40 -9.20
C ILE A 6 -22.23 10.04 -8.56
N ARG A 7 -22.99 9.15 -9.22
CA ARG A 7 -23.23 7.79 -8.70
C ARG A 7 -21.91 7.04 -8.47
N ARG A 8 -20.95 7.14 -9.40
CA ARG A 8 -19.66 6.45 -9.27
C ARG A 8 -18.80 7.03 -8.17
N LEU A 9 -18.80 8.35 -7.99
CA LEU A 9 -18.12 9.02 -6.88
C LEU A 9 -18.75 8.62 -5.53
N LEU A 10 -20.09 8.54 -5.46
CA LEU A 10 -20.82 8.08 -4.28
C LEU A 10 -20.61 6.59 -3.99
N LEU A 11 -20.24 5.78 -4.98
CA LEU A 11 -19.86 4.37 -4.79
C LEU A 11 -18.44 4.20 -4.24
N ILE A 12 -17.58 5.22 -4.26
CA ILE A 12 -16.21 5.12 -3.72
C ILE A 12 -16.22 4.84 -2.21
N PRO A 13 -16.89 5.64 -1.34
CA PRO A 13 -16.87 5.38 0.09
C PRO A 13 -17.35 3.97 0.49
N PRO A 14 -18.51 3.45 0.00
CA PRO A 14 -18.95 2.11 0.39
C PRO A 14 -18.04 0.99 -0.15
N THR A 15 -17.45 1.16 -1.34
CA THR A 15 -16.48 0.18 -1.86
C THR A 15 -15.19 0.19 -1.05
N LEU A 16 -14.68 1.37 -0.68
CA LEU A 16 -13.51 1.49 0.19
C LEU A 16 -13.75 0.84 1.55
N VAL A 17 -14.89 1.11 2.19
CA VAL A 17 -15.26 0.48 3.47
C VAL A 17 -15.33 -1.04 3.33
N GLY A 18 -15.89 -1.56 2.22
CA GLY A 18 -15.93 -2.98 1.94
C GLY A 18 -14.52 -3.60 1.80
N ILE A 19 -13.64 -2.95 1.04
CA ILE A 19 -12.26 -3.39 0.83
C ILE A 19 -11.48 -3.36 2.15
N THR A 20 -11.51 -2.24 2.89
CA THR A 20 -10.75 -2.09 4.13
C THR A 20 -11.26 -3.03 5.21
N LEU A 21 -12.58 -3.27 5.31
CA LEU A 21 -13.14 -4.25 6.24
C LEU A 21 -12.69 -5.68 5.92
N LEU A 22 -12.74 -6.07 4.64
CA LEU A 22 -12.31 -7.39 4.20
C LEU A 22 -10.83 -7.62 4.50
N VAL A 23 -9.98 -6.65 4.17
CA VAL A 23 -8.55 -6.70 4.46
C VAL A 23 -8.30 -6.78 5.96
N PHE A 24 -8.97 -5.94 6.75
CA PHE A 24 -8.85 -5.91 8.21
C PHE A 24 -9.24 -7.27 8.83
N LEU A 25 -10.30 -7.90 8.32
CA LEU A 25 -10.73 -9.24 8.73
C LEU A 25 -9.67 -10.30 8.42
N ILE A 26 -9.10 -10.28 7.22
CA ILE A 26 -8.05 -11.21 6.79
C ILE A 26 -6.81 -11.04 7.67
N MET A 27 -6.33 -9.81 7.84
CA MET A 27 -5.14 -9.52 8.65
C MET A 27 -5.32 -9.90 10.11
N ARG A 28 -6.53 -9.73 10.67
CA ARG A 28 -6.80 -10.13 12.04
C ARG A 28 -6.86 -11.63 12.27
N LYS A 29 -7.20 -12.40 11.23
CA LYS A 29 -7.28 -13.87 11.29
C LYS A 29 -6.04 -14.58 10.74
N ALA A 30 -5.16 -13.86 10.05
CA ALA A 30 -3.96 -14.43 9.46
C ALA A 30 -3.04 -14.99 10.56
N PRO A 31 -2.59 -16.26 10.44
CA PRO A 31 -1.63 -16.82 11.39
C PRO A 31 -0.28 -16.12 11.27
N GLY A 32 0.45 -16.02 12.37
CA GLY A 32 1.73 -15.32 12.43
C GLY A 32 1.61 -13.80 12.52
N GLY A 33 0.50 -13.26 13.02
CA GLY A 33 0.33 -11.80 13.19
C GLY A 33 1.46 -11.15 14.02
N PRO A 34 1.54 -9.81 14.03
CA PRO A 34 2.58 -9.07 14.76
C PRO A 34 2.61 -9.38 16.26
N MET A 35 1.45 -9.70 16.85
CA MET A 35 1.33 -10.18 18.24
C MET A 35 2.04 -11.52 18.48
N GLU A 36 1.87 -12.48 17.57
CA GLU A 36 2.55 -13.79 17.67
C GLU A 36 4.05 -13.62 17.46
N GLN A 37 4.46 -12.72 16.55
CA GLN A 37 5.86 -12.42 16.33
C GLN A 37 6.49 -11.73 17.54
N SER A 38 5.82 -10.76 18.15
CA SER A 38 6.33 -10.11 19.37
C SER A 38 6.44 -11.09 20.53
N MET A 39 5.43 -11.95 20.71
CA MET A 39 5.45 -13.00 21.73
C MET A 39 6.58 -14.01 21.50
N SER A 40 6.79 -14.45 20.25
CA SER A 40 7.88 -15.36 19.90
C SER A 40 9.27 -14.77 20.18
N ARG A 41 9.44 -13.45 20.01
CA ARG A 41 10.68 -12.74 20.36
C ARG A 41 10.88 -12.67 21.87
N LEU A 42 9.83 -12.37 22.63
CA LEU A 42 9.87 -12.34 24.09
C LEU A 42 10.16 -13.74 24.70
N LEU A 43 9.73 -14.80 24.02
CA LEU A 43 10.01 -16.19 24.38
C LEU A 43 11.39 -16.70 23.92
N GLY A 44 12.21 -15.87 23.25
CA GLY A 44 13.59 -16.24 22.88
C GLY A 44 13.80 -16.75 21.44
N GLY A 45 12.95 -16.40 20.48
CA GLY A 45 13.19 -16.67 19.05
C GLY A 45 12.89 -18.13 18.61
N GLU A 46 12.91 -18.39 17.30
CA GLU A 46 12.58 -19.68 16.67
C GLU A 46 13.57 -20.80 17.02
N GLY A 47 13.45 -21.34 18.23
CA GLY A 47 14.16 -22.53 18.69
C GLY A 47 13.18 -23.49 19.37
N LYS A 48 12.56 -24.38 18.59
CA LYS A 48 11.58 -25.39 19.05
C LYS A 48 12.10 -26.33 20.16
N ARG A 49 13.39 -26.29 20.53
CA ARG A 49 14.05 -27.25 21.43
C ARG A 49 14.36 -26.75 22.84
N THR A 50 14.16 -25.48 23.17
CA THR A 50 14.50 -24.93 24.50
C THR A 50 13.29 -24.35 25.23
N ARG A 51 12.08 -24.84 24.93
CA ARG A 51 10.81 -24.29 25.46
C ARG A 51 10.58 -24.56 26.95
N ALA A 52 11.38 -25.42 27.58
CA ALA A 52 11.19 -25.86 28.97
C ALA A 52 12.28 -25.40 29.95
N GLU A 53 13.48 -25.02 29.47
CA GLU A 53 14.67 -24.83 30.33
C GLU A 53 15.19 -23.39 30.43
N SER A 54 14.85 -22.49 29.49
CA SER A 54 15.22 -21.08 29.64
C SER A 54 14.26 -20.40 30.62
N GLY A 55 14.74 -20.06 31.82
CA GLY A 55 14.01 -19.37 32.89
C GLY A 55 13.54 -17.94 32.58
N PHE A 56 13.11 -17.66 31.35
CA PHE A 56 12.47 -16.41 30.98
C PHE A 56 11.01 -16.44 31.48
N SER A 57 10.77 -15.84 32.65
CA SER A 57 9.43 -15.68 33.20
C SER A 57 8.73 -14.49 32.52
N LEU A 58 8.12 -14.74 31.35
CA LEU A 58 7.13 -13.82 30.80
C LEU A 58 6.04 -13.61 31.85
N LYS A 59 5.76 -12.36 32.20
CA LYS A 59 4.66 -12.04 33.12
C LYS A 59 3.34 -11.93 32.34
N PRO A 60 2.20 -12.34 32.92
CA PRO A 60 0.88 -12.16 32.29
C PRO A 60 0.58 -10.72 31.89
N ALA A 61 1.02 -9.78 32.71
CA ALA A 61 0.93 -8.35 32.44
C ALA A 61 1.61 -7.94 31.11
N GLN A 62 2.72 -8.58 30.74
CA GLN A 62 3.42 -8.31 29.46
C GLN A 62 2.63 -8.82 28.27
N VAL A 63 1.88 -9.93 28.41
CA VAL A 63 1.01 -10.45 27.35
C VAL A 63 -0.11 -9.46 27.04
N LEU A 64 -0.74 -8.91 28.08
CA LEU A 64 -1.75 -7.87 27.93
C LEU A 64 -1.19 -6.60 27.30
N GLU A 65 -0.01 -6.17 27.71
CA GLU A 65 0.64 -4.99 27.14
C GLU A 65 0.84 -5.11 25.63
N GLN A 66 1.24 -6.30 25.16
CA GLN A 66 1.37 -6.57 23.74
C GLN A 66 -0.02 -6.60 23.04
N GLU A 67 -1.05 -7.20 23.65
CA GLU A 67 -2.42 -7.14 23.09
C GLU A 67 -2.90 -5.68 22.94
N GLU A 68 -2.68 -4.85 23.96
CA GLU A 68 -3.09 -3.45 23.98
C GLU A 68 -2.32 -2.59 22.97
N LYS A 69 -1.03 -2.88 22.78
CA LYS A 69 -0.17 -2.23 21.78
C LYS A 69 -0.68 -2.47 20.36
N TYR A 70 -1.14 -3.69 20.06
CA TYR A 70 -1.67 -4.06 18.74
C TYR A 70 -3.21 -3.90 18.64
N ASN A 71 -3.86 -3.28 19.64
CA ASN A 71 -5.32 -3.15 19.75
C ASN A 71 -6.08 -4.48 19.52
N ARG A 72 -5.50 -5.58 20.00
CA ARG A 72 -6.04 -6.95 19.96
C ARG A 72 -6.85 -7.30 21.23
N ASP A 73 -6.90 -6.39 22.18
CA ASP A 73 -7.70 -6.48 23.40
C ASP A 73 -9.21 -6.37 23.13
N LYS A 74 -9.60 -5.60 22.11
CA LYS A 74 -10.99 -5.26 21.75
C LYS A 74 -11.60 -6.21 20.69
N PRO A 75 -12.95 -6.36 20.68
CA PRO A 75 -13.65 -7.08 19.62
C PRO A 75 -13.34 -6.52 18.22
N LEU A 76 -13.36 -7.39 17.22
CA LEU A 76 -12.92 -7.06 15.86
C LEU A 76 -13.62 -5.84 15.28
N MET A 77 -14.95 -5.75 15.40
CA MET A 77 -15.71 -4.63 14.85
C MET A 77 -15.43 -3.32 15.59
N VAL A 78 -15.24 -3.37 16.92
CA VAL A 78 -14.90 -2.17 17.69
C VAL A 78 -13.55 -1.62 17.23
N ALA A 79 -12.56 -2.50 17.08
CA ALA A 79 -11.24 -2.08 16.62
C ALA A 79 -11.24 -1.58 15.15
N TYR A 80 -12.10 -2.14 14.29
CA TYR A 80 -12.27 -1.61 12.94
C TYR A 80 -12.89 -0.20 12.95
N PHE A 81 -13.91 0.04 13.79
CA PHE A 81 -14.51 1.36 13.94
C PHE A 81 -13.55 2.38 14.58
N GLU A 82 -12.66 1.94 15.47
CA GLU A 82 -11.57 2.77 15.99
C GLU A 82 -10.54 3.10 14.92
N TRP A 83 -10.15 2.13 14.08
CA TRP A 83 -9.26 2.37 12.93
C TRP A 83 -9.88 3.34 11.92
N LEU A 84 -11.17 3.17 11.62
CA LEU A 84 -11.92 4.06 10.73
C LEU A 84 -12.07 5.46 11.34
N GLY A 85 -12.04 5.58 12.66
CA GLY A 85 -12.22 6.85 13.36
C GLY A 85 -13.67 7.16 13.78
N LEU A 86 -14.57 6.18 13.73
CA LEU A 86 -15.97 6.34 14.17
C LEU A 86 -16.17 6.12 15.67
N LYS A 87 -15.22 5.47 16.34
CA LYS A 87 -15.23 5.28 17.80
C LYS A 87 -13.99 5.90 18.43
N PRO A 88 -14.12 6.44 19.66
CA PRO A 88 -12.96 6.87 20.42
C PRO A 88 -12.08 5.65 20.70
N ARG A 89 -10.78 5.84 20.56
CA ARG A 89 -9.78 4.85 20.91
C ARG A 89 -9.02 5.27 22.15
N ASP A 90 -8.35 4.29 22.75
CA ASP A 90 -7.50 4.49 23.89
C ASP A 90 -6.17 5.07 23.35
N LEU A 91 -6.02 6.38 23.43
CA LEU A 91 -4.79 7.11 23.13
C LEU A 91 -3.90 7.11 24.38
N GLU A 92 -2.58 7.13 24.18
CA GLU A 92 -1.58 7.29 25.24
C GLU A 92 -1.82 6.36 26.44
N LYS A 93 -1.27 5.13 26.40
CA LYS A 93 -1.54 4.11 27.42
C LYS A 93 -0.28 3.81 28.24
N THR A 94 -0.44 3.71 29.55
CA THR A 94 0.56 3.12 30.46
C THR A 94 -0.14 2.12 31.36
N GLY A 95 0.45 0.93 31.52
CA GLY A 95 -0.07 -0.10 32.41
C GLY A 95 0.92 -0.49 33.49
N VAL A 96 0.45 -0.67 34.72
CA VAL A 96 1.25 -1.17 35.84
C VAL A 96 0.52 -2.34 36.50
N GLU A 97 1.31 -3.32 36.96
CA GLU A 97 0.83 -4.47 37.72
C GLU A 97 0.74 -4.10 39.21
N ILE A 98 -0.40 -4.33 39.82
CA ILE A 98 -0.64 -4.20 41.26
C ILE A 98 -0.25 -5.55 41.89
N PRO A 99 0.80 -5.60 42.73
CA PRO A 99 1.23 -6.83 43.38
C PRO A 99 0.11 -7.47 44.21
N VAL A 100 0.10 -8.80 44.26
CA VAL A 100 -0.90 -9.56 45.02
C VAL A 100 -0.85 -9.13 46.49
N GLY A 101 -2.00 -8.75 47.04
CA GLY A 101 -2.14 -8.27 48.42
C GLY A 101 -2.00 -6.75 48.60
N GLN A 102 -1.58 -5.99 47.58
CA GLN A 102 -1.61 -4.54 47.60
C GLN A 102 -2.88 -4.01 46.93
N LYS A 103 -3.43 -2.90 47.46
CA LYS A 103 -4.57 -2.19 46.87
C LYS A 103 -4.17 -0.94 46.10
N GLU A 104 -2.89 -0.57 46.13
CA GLU A 104 -2.41 0.70 45.58
C GLU A 104 -1.22 0.45 44.64
N ALA A 105 -1.18 1.17 43.52
CA ALA A 105 -0.01 1.21 42.65
C ALA A 105 0.21 2.62 42.08
N ILE A 106 1.46 2.95 41.80
CA ILE A 106 1.85 4.21 41.17
C ILE A 106 2.02 3.95 39.68
N ILE A 107 1.38 4.78 38.86
CA ILE A 107 1.37 4.68 37.40
C ILE A 107 1.94 5.97 36.81
N PRO A 108 2.96 5.90 35.94
CA PRO A 108 3.45 7.09 35.26
C PRO A 108 2.42 7.57 34.24
N VAL A 109 2.13 8.87 34.25
CA VAL A 109 1.23 9.50 33.28
C VAL A 109 1.97 9.61 31.94
N PRO A 110 1.45 9.01 30.86
CA PRO A 110 2.11 9.01 29.56
C PRO A 110 2.56 10.39 29.10
N ALA A 111 3.73 10.47 28.46
CA ALA A 111 4.32 11.70 27.92
C ALA A 111 4.55 12.83 28.95
N THR A 112 4.53 12.52 30.25
CA THR A 112 4.85 13.49 31.32
C THR A 112 5.84 12.92 32.33
N VAL A 113 6.37 13.77 33.20
CA VAL A 113 7.19 13.38 34.36
C VAL A 113 6.37 13.07 35.61
N PHE A 114 5.04 13.19 35.52
CA PHE A 114 4.14 13.05 36.65
C PHE A 114 3.65 11.62 36.82
N GLU A 115 3.24 11.31 38.04
CA GLU A 115 2.71 10.00 38.42
C GLU A 115 1.30 10.14 38.97
N ALA A 116 0.52 9.08 38.84
CA ALA A 116 -0.81 8.98 39.40
C ALA A 116 -0.89 7.75 40.29
N LYS A 117 -1.56 7.88 41.42
CA LYS A 117 -1.83 6.78 42.34
C LYS A 117 -3.16 6.16 41.95
N VAL A 118 -3.15 4.84 41.75
CA VAL A 118 -4.35 4.06 41.49
C VAL A 118 -4.67 3.22 42.72
N THR A 119 -5.84 3.44 43.29
CA THR A 119 -6.34 2.71 44.46
C THR A 119 -7.51 1.80 44.05
N LEU A 120 -7.35 0.50 44.24
CA LEU A 120 -8.34 -0.53 43.97
C LEU A 120 -9.42 -0.51 45.05
N LYS A 121 -10.69 -0.35 44.63
CA LYS A 121 -11.85 -0.50 45.50
C LYS A 121 -12.31 -1.95 45.57
N ASP A 122 -13.05 -2.27 46.64
CA ASP A 122 -13.61 -3.61 46.87
C ASP A 122 -14.70 -4.00 45.86
N ASP A 123 -15.23 -3.04 45.08
CA ASP A 123 -16.17 -3.25 43.99
C ASP A 123 -15.51 -3.60 42.63
N GLY A 124 -14.17 -3.65 42.58
CA GLY A 124 -13.40 -3.90 41.36
C GLY A 124 -13.16 -2.65 40.49
N SER A 125 -13.55 -1.46 40.95
CA SER A 125 -13.23 -0.19 40.31
C SER A 125 -11.94 0.43 40.88
N ALA A 126 -11.35 1.39 40.16
CA ALA A 126 -10.14 2.11 40.58
C ALA A 126 -10.45 3.59 40.78
N ILE A 127 -9.88 4.17 41.83
CA ILE A 127 -9.78 5.63 41.98
C ILE A 127 -8.42 6.06 41.47
N LEU A 128 -8.40 7.12 40.68
CA LEU A 128 -7.18 7.77 40.22
C LEU A 128 -6.97 9.05 41.05
N GLU A 129 -5.85 9.12 41.75
CA GLU A 129 -5.45 10.27 42.57
C GLU A 129 -4.14 10.87 42.02
N PRO A 130 -4.03 12.20 41.90
CA PRO A 130 -2.80 12.83 41.42
C PRO A 130 -1.69 12.71 42.46
N VAL A 131 -0.47 12.38 42.03
CA VAL A 131 0.72 12.49 42.87
C VAL A 131 1.36 13.85 42.60
N LYS A 132 1.35 14.74 43.60
CA LYS A 132 1.78 16.15 43.48
C LYS A 132 0.93 16.95 42.49
N ASP A 133 1.53 17.77 41.63
CA ASP A 133 0.88 18.69 40.68
C ASP A 133 0.43 18.01 39.37
N ALA A 134 0.15 16.71 39.39
CA ALA A 134 -0.23 15.96 38.20
C ALA A 134 -1.65 16.35 37.73
N ASP A 135 -1.78 16.86 36.50
CA ASP A 135 -3.07 17.07 35.86
C ASP A 135 -3.62 15.76 35.29
N LEU A 136 -4.73 15.30 35.87
CA LEU A 136 -5.41 14.07 35.48
C LEU A 136 -6.70 14.32 34.67
N THR A 137 -6.91 15.55 34.20
CA THR A 137 -8.12 15.91 33.45
C THR A 137 -8.24 15.09 32.16
N GLY A 138 -9.31 14.30 32.04
CA GLY A 138 -9.59 13.46 30.87
C GLY A 138 -8.91 12.09 30.84
N TRP A 139 -8.13 11.75 31.87
CA TRP A 139 -7.54 10.43 32.05
C TRP A 139 -8.54 9.45 32.66
N LYS A 140 -8.52 8.20 32.18
CA LYS A 140 -9.36 7.09 32.66
C LYS A 140 -8.49 5.91 33.07
N VAL A 141 -8.97 5.14 34.04
CA VAL A 141 -8.31 3.90 34.48
C VAL A 141 -9.20 2.73 34.14
N ARG A 142 -8.59 1.69 33.56
CA ARG A 142 -9.20 0.38 33.37
C ARG A 142 -8.43 -0.64 34.20
N ILE A 143 -9.14 -1.43 34.99
CA ILE A 143 -8.56 -2.56 35.72
C ILE A 143 -8.80 -3.84 34.92
N ARG A 144 -7.79 -4.70 34.88
CA ARG A 144 -7.86 -6.08 34.39
C ARG A 144 -7.74 -7.04 35.55
N THR A 145 -8.70 -7.95 35.65
CA THR A 145 -8.74 -8.92 36.73
C THR A 145 -7.70 -10.04 36.51
N PRO A 146 -7.30 -10.76 37.57
CA PRO A 146 -6.46 -11.94 37.44
C PRO A 146 -7.06 -13.03 36.54
N GLN A 147 -8.39 -13.20 36.57
CA GLN A 147 -9.10 -14.16 35.73
C GLN A 147 -9.01 -13.81 34.24
N GLU A 148 -9.27 -12.55 33.87
CA GLU A 148 -9.11 -12.07 32.49
C GLU A 148 -7.67 -12.29 31.98
N GLN A 149 -6.69 -12.02 32.85
CA GLN A 149 -5.27 -12.24 32.52
C GLN A 149 -4.93 -13.71 32.29
N ALA A 150 -5.50 -14.62 33.08
CA ALA A 150 -5.32 -16.06 32.91
C ALA A 150 -5.91 -16.56 31.58
N GLU A 151 -7.12 -16.11 31.22
CA GLU A 151 -7.75 -16.47 29.95
C GLU A 151 -6.95 -15.98 28.73
N ARG A 152 -6.42 -14.74 28.80
CA ARG A 152 -5.57 -14.18 27.74
C ARG A 152 -4.22 -14.88 27.65
N TRP A 153 -3.65 -15.29 28.78
CA TRP A 153 -2.44 -16.12 28.81
C TRP A 153 -2.67 -17.43 28.06
N GLU A 154 -3.71 -18.17 28.42
CA GLU A 154 -4.04 -19.46 27.78
C GLU A 154 -4.29 -19.31 26.28
N LYS A 155 -5.00 -18.24 25.87
CA LYS A 155 -5.29 -17.94 24.46
C LYS A 155 -4.03 -17.83 23.60
N TRP A 156 -3.00 -17.11 24.06
CA TRP A 156 -1.79 -16.85 23.28
C TRP A 156 -0.65 -17.83 23.53
N LEU A 157 -0.56 -18.35 24.75
CA LEU A 157 0.53 -19.19 25.22
C LEU A 157 0.03 -20.61 25.52
N GLN A 158 -0.65 -21.20 24.54
CA GLN A 158 -1.16 -22.56 24.63
C GLN A 158 -0.05 -23.55 25.00
N GLY A 159 -0.25 -24.29 26.09
CA GLY A 159 0.70 -25.29 26.60
C GLY A 159 1.89 -24.71 27.40
N VAL A 160 1.94 -23.41 27.66
CA VAL A 160 2.95 -22.80 28.55
C VAL A 160 2.35 -22.66 29.96
N PRO A 161 2.87 -23.37 30.98
CA PRO A 161 2.34 -23.28 32.33
C PRO A 161 2.59 -21.88 32.90
N LEU A 162 1.55 -21.32 33.51
CA LEU A 162 1.64 -20.07 34.25
C LEU A 162 2.44 -20.31 35.55
N ARG A 163 3.60 -19.66 35.70
CA ARG A 163 4.50 -19.85 36.85
C ARG A 163 4.51 -18.68 37.83
N SER A 164 3.89 -17.55 37.48
CA SER A 164 3.83 -16.34 38.30
C SER A 164 2.42 -16.14 38.85
N GLU A 165 2.32 -15.64 40.08
CA GLU A 165 1.05 -15.13 40.59
C GLU A 165 0.56 -13.96 39.71
N ILE A 166 -0.76 -13.90 39.49
CA ILE A 166 -1.37 -12.86 38.66
C ILE A 166 -1.93 -11.77 39.56
N GLY A 167 -1.31 -10.58 39.51
CA GLY A 167 -1.86 -9.37 40.13
C GLY A 167 -2.96 -8.73 39.30
N TYR A 168 -3.64 -7.71 39.84
CA TYR A 168 -4.47 -6.84 39.02
C TYR A 168 -3.58 -5.99 38.12
N ARG A 169 -4.01 -5.65 36.91
CA ARG A 169 -3.31 -4.66 36.07
C ARG A 169 -4.18 -3.42 35.92
N ALA A 170 -3.63 -2.27 36.30
CA ALA A 170 -4.27 -0.98 36.08
C ALA A 170 -3.67 -0.33 34.84
N VAL A 171 -4.54 0.10 33.93
CA VAL A 171 -4.16 0.73 32.66
C VAL A 171 -4.74 2.14 32.66
N LEU A 172 -3.84 3.11 32.66
CA LEU A 172 -4.15 4.52 32.52
C LEU A 172 -4.16 4.85 31.02
N TYR A 173 -5.25 5.45 30.55
CA TYR A 173 -5.41 5.81 29.14
C TYR A 173 -6.25 7.08 28.99
N ARG A 174 -6.09 7.74 27.84
CA ARG A 174 -6.91 8.89 27.46
C ARG A 174 -7.76 8.52 26.24
N GLU A 175 -9.05 8.80 26.28
CA GLU A 175 -9.90 8.55 25.12
C GLU A 175 -9.79 9.71 24.13
N GLY A 176 -9.68 9.39 22.84
CA GLY A 176 -9.76 10.39 21.79
C GLY A 176 -10.09 9.78 20.43
N TYR A 177 -10.53 10.65 19.52
CA TYR A 177 -10.76 10.29 18.14
C TYR A 177 -9.48 10.44 17.36
N ASP A 178 -9.01 9.31 16.84
CA ASP A 178 -7.90 9.23 15.92
C ASP A 178 -8.27 8.11 14.97
N GLY A 179 -8.07 8.27 13.67
CA GLY A 179 -8.46 7.26 12.68
C GLY A 179 -8.55 7.84 11.28
N LEU A 180 -8.94 6.98 10.33
CA LEU A 180 -8.94 7.33 8.91
C LEU A 180 -9.75 8.60 8.63
N LEU A 181 -10.95 8.71 9.21
CA LEU A 181 -11.83 9.86 9.04
C LEU A 181 -11.33 11.14 9.73
N GLN A 182 -10.41 11.03 10.69
CA GLN A 182 -9.70 12.16 11.29
C GLN A 182 -8.40 12.52 10.55
N GLY A 183 -8.08 11.84 9.45
CA GLY A 183 -6.87 12.08 8.66
C GLY A 183 -5.63 11.34 9.16
N SER A 184 -5.80 10.30 9.98
CA SER A 184 -4.71 9.51 10.54
C SER A 184 -4.80 8.06 10.12
N LEU A 185 -3.69 7.53 9.60
CA LEU A 185 -3.53 6.11 9.30
C LEU A 185 -2.85 5.33 10.45
N GLY A 186 -2.66 6.00 11.59
CA GLY A 186 -1.85 5.50 12.70
C GLY A 186 -0.35 5.51 12.40
N SER A 187 0.40 4.87 13.29
CA SER A 187 1.85 4.75 13.20
C SER A 187 2.25 3.31 12.90
N SER A 188 3.35 3.16 12.18
CA SER A 188 3.94 1.87 11.88
C SER A 188 4.29 1.12 13.16
N SER A 189 3.92 -0.16 13.24
CA SER A 189 4.32 -1.02 14.35
C SER A 189 5.81 -1.37 14.32
N LYS A 190 6.45 -1.26 13.15
CA LYS A 190 7.84 -1.64 12.91
C LYS A 190 8.79 -0.44 12.99
N TYR A 191 8.45 0.65 12.32
CA TYR A 191 9.26 1.86 12.19
C TYR A 191 8.91 2.92 13.22
N GLN A 192 7.74 2.84 13.86
CA GLN A 192 7.20 3.84 14.78
C GLN A 192 6.90 5.21 14.15
N ASP A 193 7.10 5.36 12.84
CA ASP A 193 6.77 6.57 12.09
C ASP A 193 5.28 6.64 11.69
N PRO A 194 4.70 7.84 11.51
CA PRO A 194 3.35 8.00 10.98
C PRO A 194 3.19 7.42 9.58
N VAL A 195 2.22 6.54 9.39
CA VAL A 195 1.99 5.83 8.12
C VAL A 195 1.72 6.80 6.97
N TRP A 196 0.96 7.85 7.22
CA TRP A 196 0.68 8.89 6.21
C TRP A 196 1.97 9.50 5.64
N GLN A 197 2.94 9.82 6.51
CA GLN A 197 4.19 10.44 6.10
C GLN A 197 5.09 9.46 5.35
N MET A 198 5.12 8.19 5.79
CA MET A 198 5.81 7.13 5.05
C MET A 198 5.27 6.98 3.62
N ILE A 199 3.95 7.10 3.41
CA ILE A 199 3.33 7.02 2.09
C ILE A 199 3.64 8.25 1.24
N VAL A 200 3.39 9.45 1.76
CA VAL A 200 3.59 10.71 1.00
C VAL A 200 5.03 10.87 0.54
N ASN A 201 6.01 10.45 1.35
CA ASN A 201 7.43 10.52 0.98
C ASN A 201 7.81 9.58 -0.18
N ARG A 202 6.99 8.57 -0.49
CA ARG A 202 7.27 7.54 -1.52
C ARG A 202 6.49 7.77 -2.81
N ILE A 203 5.33 8.43 -2.73
CA ILE A 203 4.46 8.74 -3.87
C ILE A 203 5.18 9.47 -5.03
N PRO A 204 6.02 10.51 -4.82
CA PRO A 204 6.65 11.24 -5.91
C PRO A 204 7.51 10.37 -6.83
N VAL A 205 8.23 9.39 -6.25
CA VAL A 205 9.08 8.47 -7.01
C VAL A 205 8.23 7.54 -7.87
N SER A 206 7.13 7.00 -7.33
CA SER A 206 6.22 6.15 -8.11
C SER A 206 5.51 6.95 -9.21
N ILE A 207 5.02 8.16 -8.90
CA ILE A 207 4.43 9.07 -9.90
C ILE A 207 5.42 9.35 -11.04
N TYR A 208 6.69 9.57 -10.72
CA TYR A 208 7.72 9.81 -11.75
C TYR A 208 7.81 8.63 -12.74
N PHE A 209 7.97 7.39 -12.25
CA PHE A 209 8.03 6.22 -13.12
C PHE A 209 6.72 5.98 -13.85
N GLY A 210 5.60 6.22 -13.18
CA GLY A 210 4.28 6.10 -13.76
C GLY A 210 4.04 7.09 -14.91
N ILE A 211 4.40 8.37 -14.76
CA ILE A 211 4.25 9.38 -15.82
C ILE A 211 5.18 9.06 -16.99
N ILE A 212 6.46 8.75 -16.73
CA ILE A 212 7.42 8.44 -17.80
C ILE A 212 7.00 7.18 -18.56
N SER A 213 6.60 6.13 -17.85
CA SER A 213 6.12 4.90 -18.48
C SER A 213 4.83 5.13 -19.26
N LEU A 214 3.91 5.97 -18.78
CA LEU A 214 2.69 6.35 -19.49
C LEU A 214 3.00 7.06 -20.80
N ILE A 215 3.85 8.10 -20.75
CA ILE A 215 4.27 8.88 -21.92
C ILE A 215 5.01 7.98 -22.91
N ALA A 216 5.95 7.15 -22.45
CA ALA A 216 6.70 6.24 -23.30
C ALA A 216 5.79 5.15 -23.91
N THR A 217 4.85 4.61 -23.13
CA THR A 217 3.90 3.60 -23.61
C THR A 217 3.06 4.17 -24.75
N TYR A 218 2.39 5.29 -24.56
CA TYR A 218 1.57 5.86 -25.63
C TYR A 218 2.42 6.46 -26.76
N GLY A 219 3.53 7.10 -26.45
CA GLY A 219 4.43 7.73 -27.43
C GLY A 219 5.15 6.74 -28.34
N ILE A 220 5.39 5.51 -27.89
CA ILE A 220 6.09 4.48 -28.68
C ILE A 220 5.11 3.44 -29.21
N CYS A 221 4.24 2.89 -28.36
CA CYS A 221 3.40 1.73 -28.71
C CYS A 221 2.27 2.10 -29.67
N VAL A 222 1.65 3.28 -29.52
CA VAL A 222 0.56 3.71 -30.40
C VAL A 222 1.07 3.97 -31.82
N PRO A 223 2.14 4.77 -32.05
CA PRO A 223 2.71 4.92 -33.38
C PRO A 223 3.19 3.60 -33.98
N LEU A 224 3.84 2.74 -33.19
CA LEU A 224 4.28 1.43 -33.67
C LEU A 224 3.08 0.57 -34.08
N GLY A 225 2.01 0.55 -33.30
CA GLY A 225 0.76 -0.15 -33.63
C GLY A 225 0.11 0.36 -34.91
N ILE A 226 0.08 1.68 -35.12
CA ILE A 226 -0.41 2.31 -36.35
C ILE A 226 0.41 1.84 -37.56
N VAL A 227 1.74 1.94 -37.47
CA VAL A 227 2.64 1.54 -38.55
C VAL A 227 2.46 0.05 -38.89
N LYS A 228 2.32 -0.80 -37.88
CA LYS A 228 2.11 -2.25 -38.05
C LYS A 228 0.76 -2.58 -38.71
N ALA A 229 -0.29 -1.84 -38.40
CA ALA A 229 -1.60 -2.02 -39.04
C ALA A 229 -1.58 -1.58 -40.51
N ILE A 230 -0.96 -0.43 -40.80
CA ILE A 230 -0.85 0.09 -42.18
C ILE A 230 0.01 -0.85 -43.04
N LYS A 231 1.11 -1.35 -42.48
CA LYS A 231 2.05 -2.25 -43.16
C LYS A 231 1.79 -3.71 -42.82
N HIS A 232 0.53 -4.08 -42.61
CA HIS A 232 0.16 -5.45 -42.24
C HIS A 232 0.70 -6.47 -43.27
N ARG A 233 1.21 -7.61 -42.78
CA ARG A 233 1.85 -8.69 -43.58
C ARG A 233 3.16 -8.32 -44.29
N THR A 234 3.75 -7.17 -43.98
CA THR A 234 5.11 -6.85 -44.44
C THR A 234 6.18 -7.43 -43.51
N TRP A 235 7.42 -7.47 -43.99
CA TRP A 235 8.56 -7.88 -43.16
C TRP A 235 8.71 -7.01 -41.89
N LEU A 236 8.37 -5.71 -41.97
CA LEU A 236 8.40 -4.80 -40.83
C LEU A 236 7.37 -5.21 -39.77
N ASP A 237 6.16 -5.61 -40.18
CA ASP A 237 5.15 -6.14 -39.26
C ASP A 237 5.63 -7.43 -38.59
N ASN A 238 6.21 -8.37 -39.35
CA ASN A 238 6.70 -9.63 -38.81
C ASN A 238 7.87 -9.43 -37.84
N LEU A 239 8.88 -8.64 -38.20
CA LEU A 239 10.06 -8.38 -37.37
C LEU A 239 9.67 -7.68 -36.06
N THR A 240 8.87 -6.63 -36.15
CA THR A 240 8.41 -5.91 -34.95
C THR A 240 7.47 -6.77 -34.11
N SER A 241 6.69 -7.68 -34.70
CA SER A 241 5.87 -8.64 -33.94
C SER A 241 6.77 -9.61 -33.17
N ALA A 242 7.81 -10.15 -33.79
CA ALA A 242 8.77 -11.02 -33.11
C ALA A 242 9.43 -10.30 -31.93
N ALA A 243 9.87 -9.04 -32.11
CA ALA A 243 10.43 -8.23 -31.04
C ALA A 243 9.41 -7.98 -29.90
N VAL A 244 8.17 -7.64 -30.25
CA VAL A 244 7.07 -7.42 -29.30
C VAL A 244 6.78 -8.68 -28.48
N PHE A 245 6.66 -9.85 -29.12
CA PHE A 245 6.38 -11.11 -28.44
C PHE A 245 7.56 -11.62 -27.61
N ALA A 246 8.79 -11.43 -28.09
CA ALA A 246 9.99 -11.73 -27.32
C ALA A 246 10.07 -10.87 -26.05
N GLY A 247 9.79 -9.56 -26.16
CA GLY A 247 9.72 -8.66 -25.01
C GLY A 247 8.63 -9.05 -24.03
N TYR A 248 7.45 -9.46 -24.52
CA TYR A 248 6.34 -9.91 -23.68
C TYR A 248 6.67 -11.16 -22.84
N ALA A 249 7.52 -12.05 -23.36
CA ALA A 249 7.92 -13.27 -22.66
C ALA A 249 8.82 -13.00 -21.44
N VAL A 250 9.43 -11.82 -21.34
CA VAL A 250 10.36 -11.47 -20.26
C VAL A 250 9.64 -10.62 -19.22
N PRO A 251 9.48 -11.09 -17.96
CA PRO A 251 8.95 -10.26 -16.88
C PRO A 251 9.84 -9.03 -16.65
N GLY A 252 9.24 -7.85 -16.47
CA GLY A 252 9.97 -6.58 -16.34
C GLY A 252 11.02 -6.59 -15.22
N TYR A 253 10.75 -7.22 -14.07
CA TYR A 253 11.73 -7.33 -12.98
C TYR A 253 12.91 -8.27 -13.32
N ALA A 254 12.65 -9.33 -14.10
CA ALA A 254 13.68 -10.26 -14.54
C ALA A 254 14.59 -9.60 -15.58
N LEU A 255 14.00 -8.84 -16.52
CA LEU A 255 14.75 -7.97 -17.42
C LEU A 255 15.61 -6.99 -16.62
N GLY A 256 15.04 -6.34 -15.60
CA GLY A 256 15.77 -5.42 -14.73
C GLY A 256 16.97 -6.07 -14.05
N SER A 257 16.81 -7.30 -13.56
CA SER A 257 17.91 -8.06 -12.93
C SER A 257 19.05 -8.32 -13.92
N LEU A 258 18.72 -8.65 -15.18
CA LEU A 258 19.73 -8.79 -16.25
C LEU A 258 20.38 -7.45 -16.58
N MET A 259 19.60 -6.36 -16.70
CA MET A 259 20.12 -5.03 -17.00
C MET A 259 21.09 -4.53 -15.91
N VAL A 260 20.77 -4.75 -14.63
CA VAL A 260 21.66 -4.42 -13.51
C VAL A 260 23.00 -5.17 -13.62
N VAL A 261 22.97 -6.46 -13.99
CA VAL A 261 24.21 -7.26 -14.13
C VAL A 261 25.03 -6.84 -15.34
N PHE A 262 24.41 -6.71 -16.52
CA PHE A 262 25.14 -6.47 -17.76
C PHE A 262 25.45 -5.01 -18.00
N LEU A 263 24.45 -4.13 -17.92
CA LEU A 263 24.61 -2.69 -18.20
C LEU A 263 25.17 -1.95 -17.00
N GLY A 264 24.82 -2.38 -15.78
CA GLY A 264 25.32 -1.79 -14.54
C GLY A 264 26.67 -2.37 -14.12
N ALA A 265 26.69 -3.60 -13.61
CA ALA A 265 27.87 -4.17 -12.97
C ALA A 265 29.01 -4.51 -13.95
N LYS A 266 28.72 -5.07 -15.12
CA LYS A 266 29.77 -5.45 -16.10
C LYS A 266 30.25 -4.28 -16.95
N LEU A 267 29.33 -3.53 -17.56
CA LEU A 267 29.67 -2.45 -18.50
C LEU A 267 29.88 -1.09 -17.81
N GLY A 268 29.35 -0.89 -16.60
CA GLY A 268 29.47 0.37 -15.89
C GLY A 268 28.73 1.55 -16.55
N TRP A 269 27.75 1.28 -17.43
CA TRP A 269 27.04 2.32 -18.17
C TRP A 269 25.99 3.04 -17.31
N PHE A 270 25.36 2.30 -16.40
CA PHE A 270 24.30 2.82 -15.55
C PHE A 270 24.52 2.42 -14.08
N PRO A 271 24.05 3.24 -13.12
CA PRO A 271 24.01 2.86 -11.71
C PRO A 271 23.17 1.61 -11.48
N ILE A 272 23.59 0.78 -10.51
CA ILE A 272 22.91 -0.47 -10.19
C ILE A 272 21.73 -0.29 -9.22
N ARG A 273 21.64 0.86 -8.55
CA ARG A 273 20.66 1.09 -7.48
C ARG A 273 20.30 2.56 -7.30
N GLY A 274 19.18 2.81 -6.62
CA GLY A 274 18.75 4.12 -6.15
C GLY A 274 18.12 4.99 -7.25
N PHE A 275 17.39 6.01 -6.81
CA PHE A 275 16.68 6.94 -7.70
C PHE A 275 17.56 8.10 -8.20
N THR A 276 18.55 8.50 -7.41
CA THR A 276 19.52 9.57 -7.70
C THR A 276 20.86 9.21 -7.06
N GLY A 277 21.95 9.83 -7.52
CA GLY A 277 23.28 9.70 -6.93
C GLY A 277 23.44 10.41 -5.59
N ASP A 278 24.47 10.04 -4.82
CA ASP A 278 24.74 10.58 -3.48
C ASP A 278 25.02 12.10 -3.48
N ASN A 279 25.56 12.62 -4.59
CA ASN A 279 25.87 14.04 -4.76
C ASN A 279 24.78 14.81 -5.52
N PHE A 280 23.58 14.25 -5.72
CA PHE A 280 22.53 14.86 -6.53
C PHE A 280 22.24 16.31 -6.15
N GLU A 281 22.17 16.62 -4.85
CA GLU A 281 21.82 17.96 -4.38
C GLU A 281 22.85 19.03 -4.75
N SER A 282 24.13 18.68 -4.91
CA SER A 282 25.20 19.61 -5.25
C SER A 282 25.41 19.76 -6.77
N LEU A 283 24.70 19.01 -7.60
CA LEU A 283 24.80 19.09 -9.06
C LEU A 283 24.10 20.33 -9.63
N THR A 284 24.63 20.83 -10.74
CA THR A 284 23.92 21.80 -11.59
C THR A 284 22.65 21.19 -12.17
N LEU A 285 21.73 22.01 -12.70
CA LEU A 285 20.48 21.51 -13.29
C LEU A 285 20.72 20.48 -14.41
N ALA A 286 21.71 20.71 -15.28
CA ALA A 286 22.08 19.74 -16.30
C ALA A 286 22.66 18.45 -15.71
N GLY A 287 23.44 18.57 -14.62
CA GLY A 287 23.93 17.42 -13.85
C GLY A 287 22.80 16.60 -13.24
N LYS A 288 21.81 17.26 -12.61
CA LYS A 288 20.61 16.61 -12.05
C LYS A 288 19.82 15.86 -13.11
N ILE A 289 19.61 16.43 -14.29
CA ILE A 289 18.90 15.75 -15.39
C ILE A 289 19.67 14.51 -15.86
N LYS A 290 20.99 14.62 -16.01
CA LYS A 290 21.83 13.49 -16.44
C LYS A 290 21.83 12.37 -15.39
N ASP A 291 22.01 12.71 -14.12
CA ASP A 291 21.98 11.76 -13.01
C ASP A 291 20.63 11.03 -12.97
N LEU A 292 19.54 11.79 -13.01
CA LEU A 292 18.20 11.24 -13.02
C LEU A 292 17.98 10.29 -14.21
N TYR A 293 18.41 10.66 -15.42
CA TYR A 293 18.34 9.77 -16.59
C TYR A 293 19.14 8.48 -16.38
N GLN A 294 20.36 8.58 -15.84
CA GLN A 294 21.21 7.41 -15.59
C GLN A 294 20.58 6.45 -14.58
N HIS A 295 19.98 6.96 -13.51
CA HIS A 295 19.33 6.12 -12.49
C HIS A 295 17.98 5.54 -12.94
N THR A 296 17.27 6.23 -13.85
CA THR A 296 15.87 5.90 -14.16
C THR A 296 15.66 5.21 -15.50
N ALA A 297 16.63 5.25 -16.42
CA ALA A 297 16.50 4.65 -17.74
C ALA A 297 16.25 3.14 -17.70
N MET A 298 17.03 2.39 -16.90
CA MET A 298 16.85 0.94 -16.80
C MET A 298 15.52 0.54 -16.16
N PRO A 299 15.12 1.10 -14.99
CA PRO A 299 13.79 0.83 -14.45
C PRO A 299 12.67 1.25 -15.41
N ALA A 300 12.75 2.41 -16.06
CA ALA A 300 11.70 2.87 -16.98
C ALA A 300 11.48 1.91 -18.16
N ILE A 301 12.55 1.32 -18.70
CA ILE A 301 12.45 0.26 -19.72
C ILE A 301 11.72 -0.96 -19.16
N CYS A 302 12.03 -1.37 -17.92
CA CYS A 302 11.36 -2.51 -17.27
C CYS A 302 9.85 -2.26 -17.07
N TYR A 303 9.45 -1.03 -16.73
CA TYR A 303 8.04 -0.64 -16.66
C TYR A 303 7.38 -0.65 -18.05
N LEU A 304 8.06 -0.13 -19.07
CA LEU A 304 7.55 -0.08 -20.45
C LEU A 304 7.24 -1.46 -21.01
N VAL A 305 8.14 -2.43 -20.81
CA VAL A 305 8.06 -3.77 -21.43
C VAL A 305 6.75 -4.50 -21.10
N GLY A 306 6.22 -4.34 -19.89
CA GLY A 306 4.96 -4.96 -19.48
C GLY A 306 3.74 -4.48 -20.29
N SER A 307 3.69 -3.18 -20.61
CA SER A 307 2.60 -2.58 -21.41
C SER A 307 2.89 -2.60 -22.92
N PHE A 308 4.16 -2.73 -23.31
CA PHE A 308 4.62 -2.58 -24.69
C PHE A 308 3.86 -3.50 -25.67
N ALA A 309 3.77 -4.78 -25.35
CA ALA A 309 3.15 -5.75 -26.24
C ALA A 309 1.63 -5.60 -26.32
N LEU A 310 0.98 -5.46 -25.16
CA LEU A 310 -0.47 -5.33 -25.07
C LEU A 310 -0.96 -4.07 -25.78
N THR A 311 -0.38 -2.90 -25.49
CA THR A 311 -0.82 -1.64 -26.09
C THR A 311 -0.52 -1.57 -27.59
N THR A 312 0.65 -2.06 -28.03
CA THR A 312 1.00 -2.09 -29.47
C THR A 312 0.05 -2.97 -30.26
N MET A 313 -0.23 -4.18 -29.76
CA MET A 313 -1.11 -5.13 -30.45
C MET A 313 -2.57 -4.72 -30.38
N LEU A 314 -3.02 -4.13 -29.26
CA LEU A 314 -4.36 -3.58 -29.13
C LEU A 314 -4.58 -2.46 -30.16
N MET A 315 -3.65 -1.51 -30.28
CA MET A 315 -3.69 -0.47 -31.30
C MET A 315 -3.70 -1.04 -32.71
N LYS A 316 -2.82 -2.01 -33.00
CA LYS A 316 -2.74 -2.66 -34.31
C LYS A 316 -4.06 -3.32 -34.69
N ASN A 317 -4.58 -4.19 -33.84
CA ASN A 317 -5.78 -4.99 -34.12
C ASN A 317 -7.01 -4.08 -34.24
N SER A 318 -7.17 -3.14 -33.30
CA SER A 318 -8.24 -2.14 -33.33
C SER A 318 -8.22 -1.31 -34.63
N LEU A 319 -7.04 -0.89 -35.08
CA LEU A 319 -6.91 -0.15 -36.34
C LEU A 319 -7.20 -1.02 -37.57
N MET A 320 -6.75 -2.27 -37.58
CA MET A 320 -7.06 -3.18 -38.68
C MET A 320 -8.57 -3.41 -38.82
N ASP A 321 -9.27 -3.63 -37.72
CA ASP A 321 -10.73 -3.83 -37.72
C ASP A 321 -11.45 -2.58 -38.25
N ASN A 322 -11.04 -1.39 -37.80
CA ASN A 322 -11.61 -0.13 -38.24
C ASN A 322 -11.25 0.20 -39.70
N LEU A 323 -10.08 -0.20 -40.20
CA LEU A 323 -9.70 -0.04 -41.62
C LEU A 323 -10.54 -0.92 -42.55
N ALA A 324 -11.01 -2.08 -42.06
CA ALA A 324 -11.87 -2.98 -42.82
C ALA A 324 -13.34 -2.52 -42.89
N ALA A 325 -13.73 -1.52 -42.09
CA ALA A 325 -15.10 -1.07 -41.94
C ALA A 325 -15.65 -0.29 -43.15
N ASP A 326 -16.96 -0.39 -43.38
CA ASP A 326 -17.65 0.19 -44.54
C ASP A 326 -17.54 1.72 -44.60
N TYR A 327 -17.49 2.41 -43.47
CA TYR A 327 -17.34 3.87 -43.45
C TYR A 327 -15.96 4.32 -43.97
N VAL A 328 -14.91 3.51 -43.77
CA VAL A 328 -13.56 3.78 -44.31
C VAL A 328 -13.54 3.52 -45.81
N ARG A 329 -14.11 2.40 -46.25
CA ARG A 329 -14.26 2.06 -47.68
C ARG A 329 -15.07 3.12 -48.43
N THR A 330 -16.13 3.63 -47.80
CA THR A 330 -16.95 4.71 -48.37
C THR A 330 -16.16 6.01 -48.46
N ALA A 331 -15.36 6.36 -47.44
CA ALA A 331 -14.54 7.56 -47.46
C ALA A 331 -13.47 7.50 -48.56
N THR A 332 -12.79 6.37 -48.73
CA THR A 332 -11.80 6.18 -49.81
C THR A 332 -12.46 6.19 -51.19
N ALA A 333 -13.65 5.58 -51.34
CA ALA A 333 -14.43 5.64 -52.58
C ALA A 333 -14.87 7.07 -52.96
N LYS A 334 -15.09 7.93 -51.97
CA LYS A 334 -15.36 9.38 -52.16
C LYS A 334 -14.10 10.22 -52.46
N GLY A 335 -12.94 9.59 -52.65
CA GLY A 335 -11.68 10.26 -53.01
C GLY A 335 -10.82 10.73 -51.83
N VAL A 336 -11.14 10.34 -50.59
CA VAL A 336 -10.28 10.64 -49.44
C VAL A 336 -8.99 9.83 -49.54
N SER A 337 -7.84 10.50 -49.44
CA SER A 337 -6.54 9.83 -49.49
C SER A 337 -6.39 8.80 -48.37
N PHE A 338 -5.69 7.69 -48.63
CA PHE A 338 -5.53 6.60 -47.65
C PHE A 338 -4.97 7.08 -46.28
N PRO A 339 -3.95 7.95 -46.20
CA PRO A 339 -3.49 8.50 -44.91
C PRO A 339 -4.58 9.29 -44.18
N SER A 340 -5.37 10.07 -44.91
CA SER A 340 -6.50 10.80 -44.34
C SER A 340 -7.60 9.85 -43.86
N ALA A 341 -7.89 8.79 -44.61
CA ALA A 341 -8.83 7.74 -44.21
C ALA A 341 -8.38 7.06 -42.91
N VAL A 342 -7.09 6.76 -42.78
CA VAL A 342 -6.49 6.19 -41.57
C VAL A 342 -6.62 7.14 -40.38
N PHE A 343 -6.06 8.35 -40.44
CA PHE A 343 -5.96 9.22 -39.26
C PHE A 343 -7.26 9.96 -38.91
N ARG A 344 -8.08 10.30 -39.90
CA ARG A 344 -9.32 11.06 -39.68
C ARG A 344 -10.53 10.16 -39.37
N HIS A 345 -10.56 8.94 -39.91
CA HIS A 345 -11.71 8.05 -39.78
C HIS A 345 -11.40 6.80 -38.95
N ALA A 346 -10.42 5.99 -39.34
CA ALA A 346 -10.16 4.71 -38.67
C ALA A 346 -9.54 4.90 -37.26
N PHE A 347 -8.51 5.73 -37.14
CA PHE A 347 -7.72 5.93 -35.92
C PHE A 347 -8.57 6.41 -34.73
N ARG A 348 -9.48 7.36 -34.96
CA ARG A 348 -10.34 7.92 -33.90
C ARG A 348 -11.18 6.84 -33.22
N ASN A 349 -11.81 5.96 -34.00
CA ASN A 349 -12.57 4.84 -33.47
C ASN A 349 -11.67 3.76 -32.86
N SER A 350 -10.43 3.65 -33.36
CA SER A 350 -9.45 2.68 -32.87
C SER A 350 -8.89 3.03 -31.49
N LEU A 351 -9.04 4.28 -31.03
CA LEU A 351 -8.62 4.74 -29.71
C LEU A 351 -9.56 4.31 -28.58
N ILE A 352 -10.79 3.88 -28.86
CA ILE A 352 -11.79 3.54 -27.83
C ILE A 352 -11.28 2.42 -26.90
N PRO A 353 -10.77 1.27 -27.40
CA PRO A 353 -10.21 0.23 -26.54
C PRO A 353 -9.00 0.72 -25.74
N ILE A 354 -8.19 1.61 -26.31
CA ILE A 354 -6.98 2.16 -25.67
C ILE A 354 -7.37 3.10 -24.53
N ALA A 355 -8.35 3.97 -24.76
CA ALA A 355 -8.92 4.86 -23.75
C ALA A 355 -9.53 4.08 -22.58
N THR A 356 -10.13 2.92 -22.85
CA THR A 356 -10.70 2.03 -21.82
C THR A 356 -9.62 1.45 -20.88
N THR A 357 -8.41 1.23 -21.40
CA THR A 357 -7.27 0.75 -20.58
C THR A 357 -6.53 1.86 -19.85
N PHE A 358 -6.85 3.13 -20.10
CA PHE A 358 -6.13 4.27 -19.53
C PHE A 358 -6.21 4.28 -17.99
N GLY A 359 -7.37 3.98 -17.40
CA GLY A 359 -7.54 3.94 -15.95
C GLY A 359 -6.62 2.95 -15.25
N ASN A 360 -6.42 1.76 -15.83
CA ASN A 360 -5.50 0.76 -15.29
C ASN A 360 -4.06 1.29 -15.26
N ASN A 361 -3.64 2.03 -16.29
CA ASN A 361 -2.32 2.65 -16.32
C ASN A 361 -2.17 3.78 -15.28
N VAL A 362 -3.24 4.52 -14.99
CA VAL A 362 -3.24 5.54 -13.92
C VAL A 362 -3.13 4.89 -12.53
N SER A 363 -3.79 3.75 -12.31
CA SER A 363 -3.63 3.01 -11.05
C SER A 363 -2.21 2.48 -10.88
N LEU A 364 -1.61 1.98 -11.97
CA LEU A 364 -0.22 1.54 -11.99
C LEU A 364 0.77 2.70 -11.78
N LEU A 365 0.41 3.92 -12.21
CA LEU A 365 1.24 5.13 -12.09
C LEU A 365 1.61 5.42 -10.63
N VAL A 366 0.70 5.17 -9.69
CA VAL A 366 0.95 5.44 -8.27
C VAL A 366 1.22 4.17 -7.47
N ALA A 367 0.61 3.04 -7.83
CA ALA A 367 0.89 1.76 -7.17
C ALA A 367 2.35 1.32 -7.33
N GLY A 368 2.99 1.69 -8.45
CA GLY A 368 4.34 1.29 -8.78
C GLY A 368 4.46 -0.22 -9.07
N SER A 369 5.68 -0.70 -9.20
CA SER A 369 6.00 -2.11 -9.37
C SER A 369 6.95 -2.53 -8.27
N MET A 370 6.40 -3.22 -7.27
CA MET A 370 7.18 -3.70 -6.11
C MET A 370 8.43 -4.48 -6.50
N LEU A 371 8.35 -5.31 -7.56
CA LEU A 371 9.46 -6.15 -7.98
C LEU A 371 10.53 -5.36 -8.74
N ILE A 372 10.14 -4.42 -9.60
CA ILE A 372 11.09 -3.55 -10.29
C ILE A 372 11.78 -2.66 -9.27
N GLU A 373 11.02 -2.04 -8.37
CA GLU A 373 11.57 -1.19 -7.31
C GLU A 373 12.53 -1.97 -6.39
N ARG A 374 12.23 -3.22 -6.06
CA ARG A 374 13.11 -4.08 -5.26
C ARG A 374 14.43 -4.42 -5.97
N VAL A 375 14.39 -4.65 -7.29
CA VAL A 375 15.58 -4.97 -8.10
C VAL A 375 16.53 -3.79 -8.19
N PHE A 376 16.00 -2.58 -8.35
CA PHE A 376 16.79 -1.35 -8.47
C PHE A 376 16.98 -0.60 -7.14
N ASP A 377 16.53 -1.17 -6.00
CA ASP A 377 16.58 -0.54 -4.68
C ASP A 377 15.99 0.90 -4.67
N ILE A 378 14.85 1.03 -5.37
CA ILE A 378 14.14 2.30 -5.50
C ILE A 378 13.12 2.37 -4.38
N ASN A 379 13.23 3.41 -3.57
CA ASN A 379 12.30 3.65 -2.48
C ASN A 379 11.00 4.30 -2.98
N GLY A 380 10.20 3.55 -3.75
CA GLY A 380 8.87 3.96 -4.19
C GLY A 380 7.74 3.39 -3.32
N PHE A 381 6.51 3.71 -3.71
CA PHE A 381 5.30 3.23 -3.06
C PHE A 381 5.14 1.72 -3.24
N GLY A 382 5.56 1.14 -4.37
CA GLY A 382 5.50 -0.30 -4.62
C GLY A 382 6.33 -1.10 -3.61
N LEU A 383 7.58 -0.69 -3.37
CA LEU A 383 8.46 -1.30 -2.38
C LEU A 383 7.93 -1.13 -0.95
N LEU A 384 7.31 0.02 -0.65
CA LEU A 384 6.65 0.24 0.65
C LEU A 384 5.54 -0.80 0.90
N GLN A 385 4.72 -1.10 -0.10
CA GLN A 385 3.68 -2.14 0.04
C GLN A 385 4.27 -3.51 0.33
N PHE A 386 5.33 -3.86 -0.39
CA PHE A 386 6.02 -5.13 -0.24
C PHE A 386 6.63 -5.28 1.16
N ASN A 387 7.31 -4.25 1.65
CA ASN A 387 7.89 -4.24 2.98
C ASN A 387 6.81 -4.31 4.08
N ALA A 388 5.69 -3.61 3.91
CA ALA A 388 4.57 -3.67 4.86
C ALA A 388 4.06 -5.11 5.04
N ILE A 389 3.97 -5.88 3.95
CA ILE A 389 3.56 -7.28 3.96
C ILE A 389 4.64 -8.17 4.60
N LEU A 390 5.90 -8.04 4.16
CA LEU A 390 7.01 -8.85 4.66
C LEU A 390 7.22 -8.67 6.17
N GLU A 391 7.13 -7.43 6.64
CA GLU A 391 7.36 -7.08 8.05
C GLU A 391 6.12 -7.23 8.91
N ARG A 392 4.98 -7.62 8.31
CA ARG A 392 3.69 -7.80 8.97
C ARG A 392 3.24 -6.56 9.74
N ASP A 393 3.51 -5.39 9.19
CA ASP A 393 3.15 -4.10 9.78
C ASP A 393 1.70 -3.75 9.44
N GLU A 394 0.79 -4.05 10.38
CA GLU A 394 -0.66 -3.92 10.14
C GLU A 394 -1.13 -2.49 9.82
N PRO A 395 -0.77 -1.45 10.61
CA PRO A 395 -1.12 -0.07 10.28
C PRO A 395 -0.64 0.35 8.88
N LEU A 396 0.60 -0.01 8.53
CA LEU A 396 1.18 0.34 7.23
C LEU A 396 0.48 -0.39 6.08
N MET A 397 0.22 -1.69 6.21
CA MET A 397 -0.54 -2.47 5.21
C MET A 397 -1.92 -1.87 4.99
N MET A 398 -2.66 -1.56 6.06
CA MET A 398 -3.98 -0.94 5.98
C MET A 398 -3.93 0.41 5.27
N GLY A 399 -2.95 1.26 5.61
CA GLY A 399 -2.76 2.57 4.96
C GLY A 399 -2.42 2.46 3.48
N VAL A 400 -1.47 1.61 3.13
CA VAL A 400 -1.07 1.37 1.73
C VAL A 400 -2.22 0.79 0.90
N LEU A 401 -2.97 -0.16 1.45
CA LEU A 401 -4.12 -0.75 0.76
C LEU A 401 -5.27 0.25 0.58
N PHE A 402 -5.53 1.09 1.58
CA PHE A 402 -6.50 2.18 1.46
C PHE A 402 -6.13 3.15 0.33
N ILE A 403 -4.87 3.59 0.30
CA ILE A 403 -4.37 4.50 -0.74
C ILE A 403 -4.43 3.84 -2.12
N SER A 404 -3.93 2.61 -2.25
CA SER A 404 -3.96 1.85 -3.51
C SER A 404 -5.38 1.65 -4.05
N SER A 405 -6.32 1.30 -3.17
CA SER A 405 -7.73 1.10 -3.53
C SER A 405 -8.39 2.41 -3.95
N THR A 406 -8.09 3.51 -3.25
CA THR A 406 -8.59 4.85 -3.58
C THR A 406 -8.10 5.28 -4.97
N LEU A 407 -6.80 5.09 -5.24
CA LEU A 407 -6.19 5.41 -6.53
C LEU A 407 -6.72 4.54 -7.66
N LEU A 408 -7.01 3.27 -7.39
CA LEU A 408 -7.66 2.37 -8.34
C LEU A 408 -9.06 2.87 -8.74
N LEU A 409 -9.87 3.24 -7.75
CA LEU A 409 -11.22 3.75 -7.99
C LEU A 409 -11.21 5.10 -8.73
N ILE A 410 -10.28 5.99 -8.39
CA ILE A 410 -10.06 7.25 -9.12
C ILE A 410 -9.61 6.97 -10.56
N GLY A 411 -8.65 6.05 -10.75
CA GLY A 411 -8.18 5.63 -12.07
C GLY A 411 -9.30 5.11 -12.95
N ASN A 412 -10.20 4.30 -12.39
CA ASN A 412 -11.38 3.82 -13.10
C ASN A 412 -12.28 4.98 -13.55
N ILE A 413 -12.54 5.99 -12.71
CA ILE A 413 -13.32 7.19 -13.06
C ILE A 413 -12.65 7.97 -14.20
N LEU A 414 -11.33 8.14 -14.14
CA LEU A 414 -10.58 8.78 -15.20
C LEU A 414 -10.67 8.00 -16.52
N SER A 415 -10.64 6.66 -16.47
CA SER A 415 -10.86 5.81 -17.65
C SER A 415 -12.19 6.09 -18.33
N ASP A 416 -13.27 6.12 -17.56
CA ASP A 416 -14.61 6.36 -18.10
C ASP A 416 -14.71 7.76 -18.70
N LEU A 417 -14.06 8.76 -18.09
CA LEU A 417 -13.97 10.10 -18.66
C LEU A 417 -13.22 10.09 -20.00
N CYS A 418 -12.08 9.40 -20.09
CA CYS A 418 -11.34 9.26 -21.35
C CYS A 418 -12.19 8.59 -22.43
N VAL A 419 -12.93 7.52 -22.09
CA VAL A 419 -13.83 6.84 -23.03
C VAL A 419 -14.93 7.79 -23.51
N ALA A 420 -15.55 8.56 -22.61
CA ALA A 420 -16.60 9.51 -22.99
C ALA A 420 -16.10 10.67 -23.86
N LEU A 421 -14.85 11.09 -23.67
CA LEU A 421 -14.20 12.11 -24.49
C LEU A 421 -13.85 11.60 -25.89
N VAL A 422 -13.48 10.32 -26.00
CA VAL A 422 -13.11 9.70 -27.28
C VAL A 422 -14.34 9.28 -28.09
N ASP A 423 -15.39 8.76 -27.45
CA ASP A 423 -16.64 8.37 -28.12
C ASP A 423 -17.87 9.10 -27.54
N PRO A 424 -18.37 10.15 -28.20
CA PRO A 424 -19.54 10.90 -27.75
C PRO A 424 -20.85 10.11 -27.86
N ARG A 425 -20.85 8.92 -28.47
CA ARG A 425 -22.03 8.03 -28.56
C ARG A 425 -22.21 7.19 -27.30
N VAL A 426 -21.18 7.08 -26.46
CA VAL A 426 -21.26 6.34 -25.21
C VAL A 426 -22.13 7.12 -24.22
N THR A 427 -23.37 6.67 -24.08
CA THR A 427 -24.29 7.18 -23.05
C THR A 427 -24.19 6.33 -21.80
N PHE A 428 -23.51 6.84 -20.78
CA PHE A 428 -23.55 6.26 -19.43
C PHE A 428 -24.93 6.54 -18.80
N LYS A 429 -25.71 5.47 -18.55
CA LYS A 429 -27.05 5.53 -17.93
C LYS A 429 -27.00 5.43 -16.39
#